data_AF-A0A087UA07-F1
#
_entry.id   AF-A0A087UA07-F1
#
_cell.length_a   1.000
_cell.length_b   1.000
_cell.length_c   1.000
_cell.angle_alpha   90.00
_cell.angle_beta   90.00
_cell.angle_gamma   90.00
#
_symmetry.space_group_name_H-M   'P 1'
#
loop_
_entity.id
_entity.type
_entity.pdbx_description
1 polymer ?
#
loop_
_entity_poly.entity_id
_entity_poly.type
_entity_poly.pdbx_seq_one_letter_code
_entity_poly.pdbx_strand_id
1 'polypeptide(L)'
;MFVKEEYTEDGFEKHFAVNYVSHCLLTILLLPLLAKSGTANRYSRIINSTSCIHYVGCKDSKHLQKKAYYSKYGAYIQSKLA
;
A
#
# COMPACT_ATOMS: atom_id res chain seq x y z
N MET A 1 13.36 6.82 7.38
CA MET A 1 12.34 7.12 6.35
C MET A 1 12.59 6.37 5.06
N PHE A 2 13.84 6.26 4.59
CA PHE A 2 14.20 5.45 3.43
C PHE A 2 15.12 4.31 3.85
N VAL A 3 14.61 3.07 3.77
CA VAL A 3 15.38 1.86 4.11
C VAL A 3 16.14 1.34 2.89
N LYS A 4 17.17 0.51 3.12
CA LYS A 4 17.84 -0.19 2.01
C LYS A 4 16.85 -1.10 1.27
N GLU A 5 17.22 -1.52 0.06
CA GLU A 5 16.43 -2.49 -0.68
C GLU A 5 16.30 -3.76 0.16
N GLU A 6 15.07 -4.09 0.52
CA GLU A 6 14.72 -5.25 1.34
C GLU A 6 13.43 -5.85 0.81
N TYR A 7 13.34 -7.17 0.91
CA TYR A 7 12.17 -7.93 0.51
C TYR A 7 11.63 -8.70 1.72
N THR A 8 10.32 -8.87 1.77
CA THR A 8 9.67 -9.76 2.74
C THR A 8 9.93 -11.22 2.37
N GLU A 9 9.60 -12.14 3.27
CA GLU A 9 9.68 -13.59 3.02
C GLU A 9 8.79 -14.01 1.83
N ASP A 10 7.68 -13.30 1.61
CA ASP A 10 6.78 -13.48 0.45
C ASP A 10 7.30 -12.85 -0.86
N GLY A 11 8.49 -12.22 -0.84
CA GLY A 11 9.13 -11.65 -2.02
C GLY A 11 8.63 -10.26 -2.46
N PHE A 12 7.93 -9.52 -1.59
CA PHE A 12 7.52 -8.14 -1.86
C PHE A 12 8.57 -7.13 -1.39
N GLU A 13 8.85 -6.11 -2.19
CA GLU A 13 9.66 -4.97 -1.73
C GLU A 13 9.06 -4.34 -0.47
N LYS A 14 9.89 -4.01 0.52
CA LYS A 14 9.44 -3.68 1.88
C LYS A 14 8.49 -2.47 1.98
N HIS A 15 8.71 -1.39 1.24
CA HIS A 15 7.76 -0.26 1.24
C HIS A 15 6.43 -0.66 0.61
N PHE A 16 6.46 -1.40 -0.50
CA PHE A 16 5.26 -1.89 -1.17
C PHE A 16 4.47 -2.87 -0.29
N ALA A 17 5.18 -3.80 0.38
CA ALA A 17 4.60 -4.76 1.30
C ALA A 17 3.88 -4.07 2.46
N VAL A 18 4.57 -3.14 3.13
CA VAL A 18 4.07 -2.49 4.35
C VAL A 18 3.02 -1.42 4.07
N ASN A 19 3.17 -0.63 3.01
CA ASN A 19 2.25 0.48 2.75
C ASN A 19 1.04 0.08 1.90
N TYR A 20 1.13 -0.98 1.09
CA TYR A 20 0.05 -1.34 0.17
C TYR A 20 -0.45 -2.78 0.36
N VAL A 21 0.39 -3.80 0.14
CA VAL A 21 -0.05 -5.21 0.09
C VAL A 21 -0.67 -5.66 1.41
N SER A 22 0.00 -5.37 2.53
CA SER A 22 -0.49 -5.72 3.87
C SER A 22 -1.83 -5.06 4.17
N HIS A 23 -1.98 -3.76 3.87
CA HIS A 23 -3.21 -3.01 4.10
C HIS A 23 -4.34 -3.48 3.19
N CYS A 24 -4.05 -3.78 1.92
CA CYS A 24 -5.03 -4.32 0.98
C CYS A 24 -5.56 -5.67 1.49
N LEU A 25 -4.67 -6.59 1.85
CA LEU A 25 -5.04 -7.89 2.40
C LEU A 25 -5.84 -7.75 3.69
N LEU A 26 -5.35 -6.94 4.65
CA LEU A 26 -6.05 -6.69 5.91
C LEU A 26 -7.45 -6.12 5.68
N THR A 27 -7.59 -5.18 4.74
CA THR A 27 -8.88 -4.60 4.35
C THR A 27 -9.82 -5.67 3.82
N ILE A 28 -9.36 -6.54 2.92
CA ILE A 28 -10.16 -7.64 2.37
C ILE A 28 -10.61 -8.61 3.49
N LEU A 29 -9.70 -8.97 4.40
CA LEU A 29 -10.01 -9.87 5.52
C LEU A 29 -11.01 -9.27 6.51
N LEU A 30 -10.95 -7.95 6.75
CA LEU A 30 -11.85 -7.26 7.65
C LEU A 30 -13.17 -6.83 6.99
N LEU A 31 -13.25 -6.82 5.66
CA LEU A 31 -14.41 -6.32 4.92
C LEU A 31 -15.74 -6.98 5.36
N PRO A 32 -15.81 -8.32 5.56
CA PRO A 32 -17.04 -8.96 6.02
C PRO A 32 -17.44 -8.52 7.44
N LEU A 33 -16.48 -8.27 8.32
CA LEU A 33 -16.74 -7.80 9.69
C LEU A 33 -17.21 -6.35 9.69
N LEU A 34 -16.56 -5.50 8.90
CA LEU A 34 -16.95 -4.09 8.75
C LEU A 34 -18.36 -3.93 8.17
N ALA A 35 -18.73 -4.79 7.21
CA ALA A 35 -20.08 -4.84 6.64
C ALA A 35 -21.13 -5.23 7.69
N LYS A 36 -20.80 -6.17 8.59
CA LYS A 36 -21.69 -6.60 9.68
C LYS A 36 -21.79 -5.58 10.82
N SER A 37 -20.72 -4.83 11.10
CA SER A 37 -20.70 -3.86 12.19
C SER A 37 -21.37 -2.53 11.85
N GLY A 38 -21.58 -2.23 10.57
CA GLY A 38 -22.28 -1.04 10.12
C GLY A 38 -23.79 -1.14 10.38
N THR A 39 -24.41 -0.03 10.77
CA THR A 39 -25.87 0.11 10.89
C THR A 39 -26.37 1.28 10.04
N ALA A 40 -27.68 1.37 9.81
CA ALA A 40 -28.29 2.46 9.03
C ALA A 40 -27.94 3.87 9.55
N ASN A 41 -27.66 3.98 10.85
CA ASN A 41 -27.31 5.25 11.50
C ASN A 41 -25.82 5.38 11.85
N ARG A 42 -25.01 4.33 11.64
CA ARG A 42 -23.57 4.31 11.96
C ARG A 42 -22.78 3.45 10.99
N TYR A 43 -22.18 4.10 10.00
CA TYR A 43 -21.38 3.44 8.96
C TYR A 43 -19.96 3.10 9.42
N SER A 44 -19.51 1.88 9.12
CA SER A 44 -18.09 1.51 9.16
C SER A 44 -17.33 2.24 8.05
N ARG A 45 -16.10 2.65 8.31
CA ARG A 45 -15.27 3.38 7.33
C ARG A 45 -13.84 2.82 7.31
N ILE A 46 -13.23 2.87 6.15
CA ILE A 46 -11.82 2.53 5.92
C ILE A 46 -11.14 3.81 5.46
N ILE A 47 -10.06 4.21 6.13
CA ILE A 47 -9.31 5.43 5.83
C ILE A 47 -7.85 5.04 5.62
N ASN A 48 -7.37 5.16 4.39
CA ASN A 48 -5.98 4.86 4.04
C ASN A 48 -5.13 6.13 4.19
N SER A 49 -4.02 6.03 4.92
CA SER A 49 -3.09 7.16 5.10
C SER A 49 -2.01 7.17 4.02
N THR A 50 -2.07 8.17 3.13
CA THR A 50 -1.05 8.42 2.10
C THR A 50 -0.11 9.58 2.50
N SER A 51 0.77 9.99 1.58
CA SER A 51 1.72 11.10 1.74
C SER A 51 1.68 11.99 0.50
N CYS A 52 1.87 13.30 0.63
CA CYS A 52 1.91 14.24 -0.51
C CYS A 52 2.92 13.83 -1.61
N ILE A 53 3.91 13.00 -1.30
CA ILE A 53 4.87 12.51 -2.28
C ILE A 53 4.25 11.60 -3.35
N HIS A 54 3.03 11.10 -3.15
CA HIS A 54 2.34 10.32 -4.20
C HIS A 54 2.10 11.13 -5.49
N TYR A 55 2.02 12.47 -5.41
CA TYR A 55 1.84 13.34 -6.58
C TYR A 55 2.98 13.28 -7.59
N VAL A 56 4.18 12.88 -7.16
CA VAL A 56 5.35 12.73 -8.06
C VAL A 56 5.53 11.29 -8.54
N GLY A 57 4.64 10.37 -8.15
CA GLY A 57 4.68 8.98 -8.58
C GLY A 57 4.26 8.81 -10.04
N CYS A 58 4.83 7.81 -10.70
CA CYS A 58 4.45 7.45 -12.07
C CYS A 58 3.53 6.24 -12.03
N LYS A 59 2.36 6.31 -12.67
CA LYS A 59 1.45 5.17 -12.81
C LYS A 59 2.01 4.17 -13.82
N ASP A 60 2.93 3.33 -13.39
CA ASP A 60 3.33 2.15 -14.14
C ASP A 60 2.53 0.93 -13.65
N SER A 61 1.36 0.71 -14.26
CA SER A 61 0.49 -0.43 -13.92
C SER A 61 1.08 -1.78 -14.31
N LYS A 62 2.08 -1.82 -15.20
CA LYS A 62 2.70 -3.08 -15.64
C LYS A 62 3.78 -3.55 -14.68
N HIS A 63 4.44 -2.63 -13.98
CA HIS A 63 5.52 -2.94 -13.02
C HIS A 63 5.36 -2.14 -11.73
N LEU A 64 4.46 -2.62 -10.85
CA LEU A 64 4.25 -2.04 -9.51
C LEU A 64 5.52 -2.07 -8.64
N GLN A 65 6.41 -3.04 -8.89
CA GLN A 65 7.74 -3.12 -8.29
C GLN A 65 8.79 -2.96 -9.40
N LYS A 66 9.47 -1.80 -9.44
CA LYS A 66 10.57 -1.57 -10.39
C LYS A 66 11.80 -2.36 -9.96
N LYS A 67 12.03 -3.52 -10.59
CA LYS A 67 13.18 -4.41 -10.31
C LYS A 67 14.46 -4.05 -11.08
N ALA A 68 14.35 -3.34 -12.22
CA ALA A 68 15.49 -3.08 -13.09
C ALA A 68 16.48 -2.05 -12.50
N TYR A 69 15.97 -1.03 -11.80
CA TYR A 69 16.77 -0.01 -11.12
C TYR A 69 16.05 0.40 -9.83
N TYR A 70 16.55 -0.08 -8.69
CA TYR A 70 15.94 0.23 -7.41
C TYR A 70 16.24 1.67 -6.97
N SER A 71 15.20 2.38 -6.54
CA SER A 71 15.30 3.68 -5.88
C SER A 71 14.45 3.64 -4.62
N LYS A 72 15.06 3.86 -3.45
CA LYS A 72 14.37 3.89 -2.15
C LYS A 72 13.24 4.94 -2.15
N TYR A 73 13.52 6.11 -2.73
CA TYR A 73 12.55 7.18 -2.90
C TYR A 73 11.44 6.76 -3.87
N GLY A 74 11.81 6.20 -5.02
CA GLY A 74 10.84 5.72 -6.01
C GLY A 74 9.92 4.64 -5.45
N ALA A 75 10.47 3.67 -4.70
CA ALA A 75 9.71 2.60 -4.06
C ALA A 75 8.74 3.14 -3.01
N TYR A 76 9.19 4.08 -2.16
CA TYR A 76 8.30 4.73 -1.18
C TYR A 76 7.19 5.54 -1.87
N ILE A 77 7.54 6.35 -2.88
CA ILE A 77 6.59 7.13 -3.67
C ILE A 77 5.53 6.23 -4.29
N GLN A 78 5.96 5.16 -4.94
CA GLN A 78 5.06 4.20 -5.58
C GLN A 78 4.13 3.54 -4.56
N SER A 79 4.66 3.19 -3.38
CA SER A 79 3.88 2.58 -2.30
C SER A 79 2.81 3.52 -1.71
N LYS A 80 2.96 4.84 -1.88
CA LYS A 80 1.99 5.86 -1.46
C LYS A 80 1.01 6.26 -2.58
N LEU A 81 1.36 5.97 -3.83
CA LEU A 81 0.50 6.14 -5.00
C LEU A 81 -0.52 5.00 -5.17
N ALA A 82 -0.13 3.79 -4.76
CA ALA A 82 -0.92 2.57 -4.89
C ALA A 82 -2.24 2.59 -4.11
#